data_AF-A0A9J5XLE0-F1
#
_entry.id   AF-A0A9J5XLE0-F1
#
_cell.length_a   1.000
_cell.length_b   1.000
_cell.length_c   1.000
_cell.angle_alpha   90.00
_cell.angle_beta   90.00
_cell.angle_gamma   90.00
#
_symmetry.space_group_name_H-M   'P 1'
#
loop_
_entity.id
_entity.type
_entity.pdbx_description
1 polymer ?
#
loop_
_entity_poly.entity_id
_entity_poly.type
_entity_poly.pdbx_seq_one_letter_code
_entity_poly.pdbx_strand_id
1 'polypeptide(L)'
;MNTHKAHCLILPYPLQGHINPMLQFSKRLQSKRVKITIATTKSFLKNMKELPTSVSIEAISDGYDDDGINQAKTYEAYLTRFKEVGSDTLSQLIQKLTNRGCPVNCIVYDPFLPWAVEVAKNFGLVSAAFFTQNCAVDNIYYHVHKGVIKLPPIQNDEKILIPGLSCTIESSDVPNFESSPEADKLVELLVNQFSNLEKTDWVLVNSFYELEKEVIDWMSKIYPIKTIGPTIPSMYLDKRLHDDKEYGLSIFKSMTNECLNWLNHQPISSVLYVSFGSLAKLESEQMLELAWGLKNSNKSFLWVVRSTEESKLPKNFLEELKLTSGNNKGLVVSWCPQLQVLEHESIGCFLTHCGWNSTLEAISLGVPMVIMPQWSDQPTNTKLVQDVWEMGVRAKQDDKGIVRRDVIEECIKLVMEEDKGKVIRKMQRNGRNWLEMLWTKVEVQIKTLKNLFPSWYMANIMDTNEEERVKGITVEVGRAPFEKETTRFTILDAPGTEIQLGLAFESQNATLSVKRRQACEAVSYYELILCCLSGDNNFHGTAKKHLLFIKWKCLEAKVNSEHSLAEAIV
;
A
#
# COMPACT_ATOMS: atom_id res chain seq x y z
N MET A 1 32.61 5.75 4.51
CA MET A 1 31.28 6.39 4.77
C MET A 1 30.32 5.83 3.73
N ASN A 2 29.19 5.26 4.14
CA ASN A 2 28.19 4.74 3.18
C ASN A 2 27.62 5.92 2.39
N THR A 3 27.96 6.02 1.10
CA THR A 3 27.40 7.03 0.20
C THR A 3 25.94 6.68 -0.09
N HIS A 4 25.03 7.50 0.44
CA HIS A 4 23.60 7.39 0.12
C HIS A 4 23.32 7.94 -1.27
N LYS A 5 22.34 7.33 -1.93
CA LYS A 5 22.02 7.56 -3.33
C LYS A 5 21.08 8.75 -3.56
N ALA A 6 20.19 8.97 -2.58
CA ALA A 6 19.32 10.14 -2.46
C ALA A 6 18.89 10.28 -1.00
N HIS A 7 18.29 11.43 -0.68
CA HIS A 7 17.65 11.72 0.59
C HIS A 7 16.16 11.96 0.38
N CYS A 8 15.34 11.12 1.01
CA CYS A 8 13.88 11.25 1.01
C CYS A 8 13.40 11.73 2.38
N LEU A 9 12.58 12.77 2.37
CA LEU A 9 11.85 13.28 3.54
C LEU A 9 10.45 12.66 3.54
N ILE A 10 10.05 12.03 4.64
CA ILE A 10 8.76 11.37 4.79
C ILE A 10 7.91 12.20 5.74
N LEU A 11 6.75 12.66 5.28
CA LEU A 11 5.85 13.53 6.04
C LEU A 11 4.48 12.83 6.23
N PRO A 12 4.35 11.95 7.25
CA PRO A 12 3.08 11.33 7.58
C PRO A 12 2.11 12.30 8.25
N TYR A 13 0.81 12.04 8.11
CA TYR A 13 -0.19 12.64 9.00
C TYR A 13 0.06 12.12 10.44
N PRO A 14 -0.06 12.93 11.51
CA PRO A 14 0.42 12.59 12.86
C PRO A 14 -0.50 11.61 13.61
N LEU A 15 -0.82 10.48 12.99
CA LEU A 15 -1.61 9.39 13.55
C LEU A 15 -0.91 8.04 13.33
N GLN A 16 -1.07 7.14 14.30
CA GLN A 16 -0.48 5.79 14.30
C GLN A 16 -0.76 5.03 12.98
N GLY A 17 -1.99 5.10 12.47
CA GLY A 17 -2.42 4.43 11.24
C GLY A 17 -1.77 4.98 9.96
N HIS A 18 -1.19 6.18 10.00
CA HIS A 18 -0.53 6.81 8.86
C HIS A 18 0.99 6.69 8.94
N ILE A 19 1.53 6.87 10.15
CA ILE A 19 2.97 6.80 10.40
C ILE A 19 3.51 5.37 10.18
N ASN A 20 2.79 4.35 10.65
CA ASN A 20 3.22 2.96 10.50
C ASN A 20 3.48 2.53 9.05
N PRO A 21 2.52 2.67 8.11
CA PRO A 21 2.75 2.26 6.73
C PRO A 21 3.87 3.07 6.05
N MET A 22 3.98 4.37 6.35
CA MET A 22 5.04 5.22 5.78
C MET A 22 6.43 4.90 6.36
N LEU A 23 6.53 4.51 7.63
CA LEU A 23 7.78 3.98 8.22
C LEU A 23 8.16 2.65 7.58
N GLN A 24 7.20 1.77 7.34
CA GLN A 24 7.47 0.48 6.69
C GLN A 24 7.95 0.66 5.25
N PHE A 25 7.33 1.57 4.50
CA PHE A 25 7.85 1.99 3.20
C PHE A 25 9.27 2.59 3.28
N SER A 26 9.55 3.38 4.32
CA SER A 26 10.87 3.94 4.57
C SER A 26 11.95 2.87 4.73
N LYS A 27 11.68 1.81 5.49
CA LYS A 27 12.60 0.67 5.66
C LYS A 27 12.91 0.01 4.30
N ARG A 28 11.91 -0.12 3.42
CA ARG A 28 12.11 -0.61 2.05
C ARG A 28 13.02 0.30 1.24
N LEU A 29 12.86 1.63 1.33
CA LEU A 29 13.73 2.60 0.66
C LEU A 29 15.17 2.57 1.21
N GLN A 30 15.34 2.44 2.53
CA GLN A 30 16.66 2.31 3.15
C GLN A 30 17.43 1.10 2.64
N SER A 31 16.75 -0.04 2.42
CA SER A 31 17.35 -1.23 1.80
C SER A 31 17.89 -0.97 0.39
N LYS A 32 17.44 0.11 -0.27
CA LYS A 32 17.91 0.58 -1.58
C LYS A 32 18.94 1.72 -1.48
N ARG A 33 19.51 1.94 -0.29
CA ARG A 33 20.51 2.98 0.04
C ARG A 33 19.98 4.42 -0.11
N VAL A 34 18.68 4.62 0.04
CA VAL A 34 18.06 5.94 0.17
C VAL A 34 18.17 6.36 1.64
N LYS A 35 18.71 7.55 1.90
CA LYS A 35 18.68 8.17 3.22
C LYS A 35 17.25 8.59 3.53
N ILE A 36 16.75 8.25 4.71
CA ILE A 36 15.41 8.63 5.15
C ILE A 36 15.50 9.59 6.34
N THR A 37 14.71 10.66 6.25
CA THR A 37 14.31 11.47 7.41
C THR A 37 12.79 11.44 7.50
N ILE A 38 12.25 11.07 8.66
CA ILE A 38 10.81 11.18 8.95
C ILE A 38 10.58 12.50 9.68
N ALA A 39 9.72 13.35 9.13
CA ALA A 39 9.27 14.58 9.75
C ALA A 39 7.89 14.37 10.36
N THR A 40 7.77 14.46 11.68
CA THR A 40 6.47 14.41 12.38
C THR A 40 6.30 15.62 13.28
N THR A 41 5.13 15.81 13.87
CA THR A 41 4.86 16.97 14.73
C THR A 41 5.58 16.85 16.07
N LYS A 42 5.99 17.98 16.64
CA LYS A 42 6.55 18.03 18.01
C LYS A 42 5.59 17.44 19.04
N SER A 43 4.28 17.69 18.88
CA SER A 43 3.22 17.13 19.73
C SER A 43 3.21 15.60 19.68
N PHE A 44 3.35 15.01 18.48
CA PHE A 44 3.43 13.56 18.33
C PHE A 44 4.70 12.98 18.96
N LEU A 45 5.86 13.64 18.78
CA LEU A 45 7.13 13.19 19.38
C LEU A 45 7.11 13.19 20.90
N LYS A 46 6.44 14.16 21.55
CA LYS A 46 6.30 14.19 23.01
C LYS A 46 5.55 12.97 23.55
N ASN A 47 4.60 12.46 22.79
CA ASN A 47 3.76 11.33 23.17
C ASN A 47 4.37 9.96 22.79
N MET A 48 5.49 9.95 22.08
CA MET A 48 6.15 8.72 21.68
C MET A 48 6.88 8.06 22.86
N LYS A 49 6.62 6.77 23.05
CA LYS A 49 7.27 5.95 24.08
C LYS A 49 8.66 5.50 23.64
N GLU A 50 8.82 5.21 22.36
CA GLU A 50 10.05 4.68 21.77
C GLU A 50 10.29 5.31 20.39
N LEU A 51 11.54 5.66 20.12
CA LEU A 51 11.99 6.18 18.82
C LEU A 51 12.71 5.06 18.06
N PRO A 52 12.39 4.81 16.78
CA PRO A 52 13.11 3.85 15.97
C PRO A 52 14.56 4.31 15.81
N THR A 53 15.48 3.39 16.07
CA THR A 53 16.92 3.65 15.99
C THR A 53 17.45 3.64 14.56
N SER A 54 16.69 3.07 13.62
CA SER A 54 17.09 2.85 12.23
C SER A 54 16.83 4.03 11.30
N VAL A 55 15.99 5.00 11.68
CA VAL A 55 15.61 6.15 10.84
C VAL A 55 15.87 7.46 11.57
N SER A 56 16.29 8.48 10.81
CA SER A 56 16.40 9.84 11.34
C SER A 56 15.01 10.42 11.52
N ILE A 57 14.70 10.95 12.71
CA ILE A 57 13.45 11.65 12.97
C ILE A 57 13.75 13.12 13.25
N GLU A 58 13.03 13.99 12.55
CA GLU A 58 13.05 15.43 12.74
C GLU A 58 11.64 15.92 13.07
N ALA A 59 11.55 17.09 13.69
CA ALA A 59 10.29 17.65 14.16
C ALA A 59 9.89 18.88 13.34
N ILE A 60 8.62 18.93 12.94
CA ILE A 60 7.94 20.16 12.49
C ILE A 60 6.92 20.59 13.54
N SER A 61 6.41 21.81 13.41
CA SER A 61 5.35 22.31 14.30
C SER A 61 4.00 22.21 13.60
N ASP A 62 2.99 21.75 14.33
CA ASP A 62 1.58 21.86 13.94
C ASP A 62 0.94 23.16 14.46
N GLY A 63 1.75 24.03 15.08
CA GLY A 63 1.30 25.24 15.78
C GLY A 63 0.68 24.98 17.15
N TYR A 64 0.65 23.72 17.59
CA TYR A 64 0.10 23.24 18.86
C TYR A 64 1.06 22.21 19.49
N ASP A 65 2.30 22.65 19.74
CA ASP A 65 3.42 21.77 20.02
C ASP A 65 3.31 20.96 21.34
N ASP A 66 2.40 21.27 22.27
CA ASP A 66 2.30 20.53 23.54
C ASP A 66 1.32 19.36 23.51
N ASP A 67 0.17 19.51 22.85
CA ASP A 67 -0.87 18.46 22.83
C ASP A 67 -1.62 18.38 21.49
N GLY A 68 -1.06 18.98 20.44
CA GLY A 68 -1.57 18.93 19.07
C GLY A 68 -3.03 19.40 18.98
N ILE A 69 -3.86 18.58 18.35
CA ILE A 69 -5.29 18.84 18.16
C ILE A 69 -6.03 19.20 19.46
N ASN A 70 -5.64 18.65 20.61
CA ASN A 70 -6.31 18.89 21.89
C ASN A 70 -6.11 20.32 22.41
N GLN A 71 -5.08 21.04 21.94
CA GLN A 71 -4.88 22.45 22.28
C GLN A 71 -5.72 23.40 21.39
N ALA A 72 -6.19 22.91 20.26
CA ALA A 72 -6.97 23.72 19.32
C ALA A 72 -8.42 23.86 19.81
N LYS A 73 -9.01 25.03 19.56
CA LYS A 73 -10.42 25.29 19.92
C LYS A 73 -11.40 24.46 19.08
N THR A 74 -11.06 24.26 17.82
CA THR A 74 -11.86 23.51 16.85
C THR A 74 -10.91 22.75 15.92
N TYR A 75 -11.44 21.72 15.27
CA TYR A 75 -10.65 20.95 14.30
C TYR A 75 -10.23 21.80 13.10
N GLU A 76 -11.09 22.70 12.63
CA GLU A 76 -10.76 23.64 11.56
C GLU A 76 -9.62 24.60 11.95
N ALA A 77 -9.60 25.09 13.19
CA ALA A 77 -8.51 25.92 13.69
C ALA A 77 -7.19 25.13 13.71
N TYR A 78 -7.23 23.85 14.10
CA TYR A 78 -6.08 22.95 14.04
C TYR A 78 -5.56 22.82 12.60
N LEU A 79 -6.40 22.45 11.65
CA LEU A 79 -6.00 22.24 10.25
C LEU A 79 -5.44 23.52 9.61
N THR A 80 -6.10 24.67 9.84
CA THR A 80 -5.64 25.97 9.33
C THR A 80 -4.27 26.32 9.88
N ARG A 81 -4.10 26.19 11.20
CA ARG A 81 -2.84 26.51 11.86
C ARG A 81 -1.72 25.55 11.45
N PHE A 82 -2.03 24.26 11.33
CA PHE A 82 -1.07 23.26 10.90
C PHE A 82 -0.65 23.50 9.44
N LYS A 83 -1.56 23.90 8.55
CA LYS A 83 -1.19 24.32 7.20
C LYS A 83 -0.19 25.49 7.23
N GLU A 84 -0.49 26.56 7.96
CA GLU A 84 0.38 27.74 8.04
C GLU A 84 1.74 27.42 8.66
N VAL A 85 1.75 26.95 9.90
CA VAL A 85 2.98 26.71 10.67
C VAL A 85 3.73 25.48 10.18
N GLY A 86 3.01 24.43 9.76
CA GLY A 86 3.58 23.21 9.22
C GLY A 86 4.30 23.47 7.90
N SER A 87 3.73 24.29 7.01
CA SER A 87 4.41 24.68 5.76
C SER A 87 5.71 25.45 6.02
N ASP A 88 5.67 26.42 6.94
CA ASP A 88 6.84 27.23 7.30
C ASP A 88 7.92 26.38 7.95
N THR A 89 7.56 25.54 8.93
CA THR A 89 8.54 24.72 9.67
C THR A 89 9.06 23.54 8.84
N LEU A 90 8.28 23.00 7.90
CA LEU A 90 8.76 22.05 6.91
C LEU A 90 9.79 22.69 5.98
N SER A 91 9.52 23.92 5.51
CA SER A 91 10.46 24.69 4.68
C SER A 91 11.78 24.94 5.43
N GLN A 92 11.71 25.33 6.70
CA GLN A 92 12.87 25.51 7.57
C GLN A 92 13.65 24.20 7.76
N LEU A 93 12.95 23.07 7.92
CA LEU A 93 13.58 21.76 8.06
C LEU A 93 14.33 21.37 6.78
N ILE A 94 13.74 21.57 5.60
CA ILE A 94 14.41 21.31 4.31
C ILE A 94 15.69 22.15 4.19
N GLN A 95 15.62 23.45 4.50
CA GLN A 95 16.79 24.34 4.50
C GLN A 95 17.86 23.90 5.51
N LYS A 96 17.45 23.54 6.73
CA LYS A 96 18.34 23.02 7.78
C LYS A 96 19.09 21.77 7.31
N LEU A 97 18.41 20.83 6.66
CA LEU A 97 19.02 19.60 6.14
C LEU A 97 20.02 19.90 5.02
N THR A 98 19.67 20.82 4.11
CA THR A 98 20.58 21.31 3.06
C THR A 98 21.84 21.96 3.64
N ASN A 99 21.69 22.86 4.62
CA ASN A 99 22.81 23.55 5.28
C ASN A 99 23.74 22.60 6.05
N ARG A 100 23.24 21.44 6.47
CA ARG A 100 24.03 20.36 7.11
C ARG A 100 24.73 19.43 6.09
N GLY A 101 24.73 19.78 4.80
CA GLY A 101 25.28 18.95 3.74
C GLY A 101 24.46 17.69 3.45
N CYS A 102 23.18 17.67 3.83
CA CYS A 102 22.25 16.57 3.61
C CYS A 102 21.02 17.03 2.80
N PRO A 103 21.19 17.57 1.58
CA PRO A 103 20.09 18.11 0.79
C PRO A 103 19.01 17.04 0.57
N VAL A 104 17.74 17.45 0.68
CA VAL A 104 16.59 16.60 0.38
C VAL A 104 16.41 16.53 -1.13
N ASN A 105 16.16 15.34 -1.69
CA ASN A 105 15.93 15.16 -3.13
C ASN A 105 14.44 14.92 -3.45
N CYS A 106 13.71 14.33 -2.51
CA CYS A 106 12.28 14.06 -2.68
C CYS A 106 11.54 14.10 -1.34
N ILE A 107 10.24 14.37 -1.42
CA ILE A 107 9.32 14.29 -0.30
C ILE A 107 8.19 13.30 -0.60
N VAL A 108 7.93 12.41 0.34
CA VAL A 108 6.77 11.53 0.33
C VAL A 108 5.86 12.01 1.45
N TYR A 109 4.69 12.53 1.10
CA TYR A 109 3.78 13.19 2.04
C TYR A 109 2.43 12.50 2.08
N ASP A 110 1.78 12.56 3.23
CA ASP A 110 0.39 12.12 3.38
C ASP A 110 -0.57 13.13 2.74
N PRO A 111 -1.47 12.72 1.83
CA PRO A 111 -2.41 13.61 1.14
C PRO A 111 -3.39 14.35 2.06
N PHE A 112 -3.53 13.94 3.34
CA PHE A 112 -4.27 14.73 4.33
C PHE A 112 -3.57 16.08 4.62
N LEU A 113 -2.32 16.23 4.18
CA LEU A 113 -1.54 17.46 4.21
C LEU A 113 -1.34 17.98 2.76
N PRO A 114 -2.39 18.38 2.04
CA PRO A 114 -2.28 18.74 0.62
C PRO A 114 -1.35 19.94 0.39
N TRP A 115 -1.10 20.77 1.41
CA TRP A 115 -0.15 21.88 1.36
C TRP A 115 1.32 21.45 1.17
N ALA A 116 1.67 20.21 1.50
CA ALA A 116 3.05 19.74 1.44
C ALA A 116 3.63 19.70 0.01
N VAL A 117 2.79 19.49 -1.01
CA VAL A 117 3.25 19.49 -2.41
C VAL A 117 3.70 20.88 -2.87
N GLU A 118 3.11 21.96 -2.35
CA GLU A 118 3.55 23.32 -2.68
C GLU A 118 4.92 23.61 -2.06
N VAL A 119 5.13 23.16 -0.81
CA VAL A 119 6.44 23.23 -0.17
C VAL A 119 7.46 22.46 -1.01
N ALA A 120 7.15 21.24 -1.43
CA ALA A 120 8.03 20.44 -2.29
C ALA A 120 8.45 21.20 -3.56
N LYS A 121 7.48 21.80 -4.26
CA LYS A 121 7.70 22.55 -5.50
C LYS A 121 8.55 23.79 -5.31
N ASN A 122 8.34 24.53 -4.22
CA ASN A 122 9.15 25.71 -3.90
C ASN A 122 10.64 25.39 -3.71
N PHE A 123 10.97 24.15 -3.36
CA PHE A 123 12.34 23.66 -3.25
C PHE A 123 12.80 22.81 -4.45
N GLY A 124 11.98 22.68 -5.50
CA GLY A 124 12.31 21.86 -6.68
C GLY A 124 12.44 20.36 -6.37
N LEU A 125 11.74 19.87 -5.35
CA LEU A 125 11.80 18.47 -4.93
C LEU A 125 10.83 17.61 -5.74
N VAL A 126 11.24 16.37 -6.02
CA VAL A 126 10.29 15.34 -6.48
C VAL A 126 9.32 15.04 -5.34
N SER A 127 8.04 14.96 -5.65
CA SER A 127 6.96 14.80 -4.69
C SER A 127 6.17 13.53 -4.97
N ALA A 128 5.83 12.79 -3.93
CA ALA A 128 4.92 11.66 -4.03
C ALA A 128 3.88 11.72 -2.90
N ALA A 129 2.60 11.63 -3.27
CA ALA A 129 1.50 11.55 -2.32
C ALA A 129 1.33 10.08 -1.88
N PHE A 130 1.30 9.80 -0.57
CA PHE A 130 1.20 8.46 -0.01
C PHE A 130 -0.17 8.24 0.61
N PHE A 131 -1.04 7.51 -0.08
CA PHE A 131 -2.36 7.13 0.40
C PHE A 131 -2.26 5.94 1.34
N THR A 132 -2.77 6.13 2.55
CA THR A 132 -2.84 5.14 3.63
C THR A 132 -4.21 4.45 3.69
N GLN A 133 -5.09 4.74 2.72
CA GLN A 133 -6.38 4.12 2.49
C GLN A 133 -6.30 3.19 1.25
N ASN A 134 -7.38 2.49 0.92
CA ASN A 134 -7.45 1.68 -0.29
C ASN A 134 -7.96 2.48 -1.49
N CYS A 135 -7.70 1.97 -2.70
CA CYS A 135 -8.03 2.66 -3.94
C CYS A 135 -9.54 2.85 -4.11
N ALA A 136 -10.37 1.91 -3.65
CA ALA A 136 -11.82 2.03 -3.74
C ALA A 136 -12.35 3.22 -2.92
N VAL A 137 -11.86 3.40 -1.70
CA VAL A 137 -12.19 4.52 -0.82
C VAL A 137 -11.70 5.84 -1.41
N ASP A 138 -10.46 5.88 -1.88
CA ASP A 138 -9.89 7.07 -2.51
C ASP A 138 -10.66 7.47 -3.77
N ASN A 139 -11.14 6.50 -4.54
CA ASN A 139 -12.00 6.74 -5.68
C ASN A 139 -13.37 7.34 -5.29
N ILE A 140 -13.97 6.90 -4.17
CA ILE A 140 -15.18 7.53 -3.63
C ILE A 140 -14.90 9.00 -3.29
N TYR A 141 -13.83 9.29 -2.55
CA TYR A 141 -13.47 10.68 -2.21
C TYR A 141 -13.15 11.52 -3.43
N TYR A 142 -12.52 10.96 -4.46
CA TYR A 142 -12.32 11.62 -5.75
C TYR A 142 -13.66 12.03 -6.38
N HIS A 143 -14.65 11.13 -6.40
CA HIS A 143 -15.97 11.44 -6.97
C HIS A 143 -16.76 12.43 -6.12
N VAL A 144 -16.56 12.44 -4.81
CA VAL A 144 -17.09 13.50 -3.93
C VAL A 144 -16.43 14.83 -4.23
N HIS A 145 -15.10 14.85 -4.42
CA HIS A 145 -14.35 16.05 -4.81
C HIS A 145 -14.83 16.62 -6.15
N LYS A 146 -15.19 15.76 -7.12
CA LYS A 146 -15.77 16.17 -8.40
C LYS A 146 -17.25 16.56 -8.33
N GLY A 147 -17.89 16.46 -7.17
CA GLY A 147 -19.32 16.74 -6.98
C GLY A 147 -20.25 15.72 -7.65
N VAL A 148 -19.74 14.53 -7.99
CA VAL A 148 -20.50 13.42 -8.59
C VAL A 148 -21.25 12.64 -7.52
N ILE A 149 -20.63 12.45 -6.36
CA ILE A 149 -21.19 11.76 -5.19
C ILE A 149 -21.27 12.75 -4.03
N LYS A 150 -22.23 12.57 -3.12
CA LYS A 150 -22.31 13.30 -1.86
C LYS A 150 -22.08 12.37 -0.68
N LEU A 151 -21.38 12.86 0.34
CA LEU A 151 -21.23 12.20 1.63
C LEU A 151 -21.76 13.13 2.73
N PRO A 152 -22.64 12.65 3.62
CA PRO A 152 -23.33 11.35 3.53
C PRO A 152 -24.26 11.27 2.30
N PRO A 153 -24.57 10.06 1.80
CA PRO A 153 -25.56 9.87 0.74
C PRO A 153 -26.94 10.40 1.14
N ILE A 154 -27.76 10.74 0.14
CA ILE A 154 -29.15 11.15 0.39
C ILE A 154 -30.00 9.88 0.52
N GLN A 155 -31.04 9.88 1.38
CA GLN A 155 -31.89 8.72 1.70
C GLN A 155 -32.47 7.95 0.49
N ASN A 156 -32.51 8.55 -0.71
CA ASN A 156 -33.00 7.89 -1.93
C ASN A 156 -31.91 7.13 -2.71
N ASP A 157 -30.65 7.20 -2.29
CA ASP A 157 -29.50 6.57 -2.96
C ASP A 157 -29.38 5.10 -2.53
N GLU A 158 -30.36 4.25 -2.84
CA GLU A 158 -30.29 2.81 -2.50
C GLU A 158 -29.06 2.12 -3.13
N LYS A 159 -28.60 2.60 -4.29
CA LYS A 159 -27.40 2.12 -5.00
C LYS A 159 -26.59 3.29 -5.54
N ILE A 160 -25.31 3.32 -5.19
CA ILE A 160 -24.35 4.33 -5.60
C ILE A 160 -23.41 3.70 -6.63
N LEU A 161 -23.47 4.18 -7.88
CA LEU A 161 -22.56 3.73 -8.92
C LEU A 161 -21.26 4.54 -8.86
N ILE A 162 -20.15 3.86 -8.66
CA ILE A 162 -18.81 4.48 -8.59
C ILE A 162 -18.02 4.03 -9.82
N PRO A 163 -17.68 4.93 -10.75
CA PRO A 163 -16.84 4.61 -11.90
C PRO A 163 -15.54 3.91 -11.48
N GLY A 164 -15.21 2.81 -12.14
CA GLY A 164 -14.02 2.01 -11.79
C GLY A 164 -14.24 0.97 -10.69
N LEU A 165 -15.47 0.80 -10.19
CA LEU A 165 -15.87 -0.30 -9.31
C LEU A 165 -17.07 -1.06 -9.91
N SER A 166 -16.92 -2.37 -10.10
CA SER A 166 -17.98 -3.24 -10.61
C SER A 166 -18.91 -3.74 -9.51
N CYS A 167 -18.50 -3.66 -8.24
CA CYS A 167 -19.34 -4.07 -7.12
C CYS A 167 -20.45 -3.04 -6.88
N THR A 168 -21.64 -3.53 -6.52
CA THR A 168 -22.75 -2.64 -6.14
C THR A 168 -22.46 -2.08 -4.75
N ILE A 169 -22.34 -0.75 -4.64
CA ILE A 169 -22.14 -0.05 -3.37
C ILE A 169 -23.48 0.54 -2.93
N GLU A 170 -23.88 0.27 -1.69
CA GLU A 170 -25.08 0.85 -1.08
C GLU A 170 -24.72 2.06 -0.23
N SER A 171 -25.74 2.84 0.17
CA SER A 171 -25.55 3.97 1.10
C SER A 171 -24.87 3.57 2.42
N SER A 172 -25.02 2.31 2.86
CA SER A 172 -24.40 1.79 4.09
C SER A 172 -22.96 1.28 3.91
N ASP A 173 -22.44 1.32 2.68
CA ASP A 173 -21.13 0.82 2.29
C ASP A 173 -20.13 1.95 1.96
N VAL A 174 -20.58 3.19 1.81
CA VAL A 174 -19.69 4.34 1.59
C VAL A 174 -19.14 4.89 2.91
N PRO A 175 -18.10 5.75 2.89
CA PRO A 175 -17.59 6.31 4.12
C PRO A 175 -18.64 7.10 4.90
N ASN A 176 -18.75 6.83 6.20
CA ASN A 176 -19.73 7.45 7.07
C ASN A 176 -19.06 8.13 8.28
N PHE A 177 -19.72 9.12 8.84
CA PHE A 177 -19.23 9.90 9.98
C PHE A 177 -20.40 10.10 10.95
N GLU A 178 -20.08 10.19 12.23
CA GLU A 178 -21.08 10.54 13.25
C GLU A 178 -21.66 11.92 12.92
N SER A 179 -22.99 12.07 12.94
CA SER A 179 -23.64 13.33 12.56
C SER A 179 -23.28 14.47 13.52
N SER A 180 -22.29 15.29 13.15
CA SER A 180 -21.84 16.47 13.90
C SER A 180 -21.27 17.54 12.96
N PRO A 181 -21.21 18.82 13.36
CA PRO A 181 -20.52 19.86 12.57
C PRO A 181 -19.05 19.50 12.25
N GLU A 182 -18.40 18.73 13.13
CA GLU A 182 -17.04 18.22 12.94
C GLU A 182 -16.95 17.19 11.80
N ALA A 183 -18.03 16.46 11.53
CA ALA A 183 -18.07 15.46 10.45
C ALA A 183 -17.90 16.09 9.07
N ASP A 184 -18.56 17.22 8.81
CA ASP A 184 -18.41 17.95 7.55
C ASP A 184 -16.95 18.38 7.32
N LYS A 185 -16.24 18.74 8.39
CA LYS A 185 -14.83 19.12 8.35
C LYS A 185 -13.90 17.92 8.16
N LEU A 186 -14.25 16.76 8.69
CA LEU A 186 -13.54 15.51 8.41
C LEU A 186 -13.71 15.08 6.95
N VAL A 187 -14.93 15.16 6.41
CA VAL A 187 -15.20 14.93 4.98
C VAL A 187 -14.40 15.91 4.13
N GLU A 188 -14.41 17.19 4.47
CA GLU A 188 -13.64 18.23 3.76
C GLU A 188 -12.14 17.88 3.73
N LEU A 189 -11.55 17.46 4.86
CA LEU A 189 -10.15 17.01 4.91
C LEU A 189 -9.87 15.85 3.94
N LEU A 190 -10.71 14.82 3.97
CA LEU A 190 -10.55 13.59 3.18
C LEU A 190 -10.75 13.84 1.68
N VAL A 191 -11.64 14.76 1.32
CA VAL A 191 -11.90 15.16 -0.06
C VAL A 191 -10.78 16.09 -0.57
N ASN A 192 -10.19 16.91 0.31
CA ASN A 192 -9.12 17.85 -0.04
C ASN A 192 -7.79 17.18 -0.41
N GLN A 193 -7.64 15.88 -0.18
CA GLN A 193 -6.55 15.05 -0.72
C GLN A 193 -6.38 15.22 -2.24
N PHE A 194 -7.48 15.51 -2.96
CA PHE A 194 -7.50 15.66 -4.42
C PHE A 194 -7.40 17.10 -4.92
N SER A 195 -7.34 18.08 -4.01
CA SER A 195 -7.38 19.52 -4.31
C SER A 195 -6.24 20.01 -5.21
N ASN A 196 -5.09 19.35 -5.13
CA ASN A 196 -3.88 19.66 -5.87
C ASN A 196 -3.05 18.41 -6.18
N LEU A 197 -3.69 17.25 -6.25
CA LEU A 197 -3.01 15.97 -6.45
C LEU A 197 -2.33 15.89 -7.83
N GLU A 198 -2.86 16.60 -8.83
CA GLU A 198 -2.25 16.74 -10.16
C GLU A 198 -0.87 17.42 -10.14
N LYS A 199 -0.51 18.04 -9.01
CA LYS A 199 0.80 18.66 -8.82
C LYS A 199 1.89 17.67 -8.43
N THR A 200 1.54 16.46 -7.98
CA THR A 200 2.51 15.46 -7.53
C THR A 200 3.10 14.66 -8.69
N ASP A 201 4.33 14.18 -8.54
CA ASP A 201 4.98 13.34 -9.55
C ASP A 201 4.47 11.89 -9.51
N TRP A 202 4.08 11.41 -8.31
CA TRP A 202 3.61 10.05 -8.09
C TRP A 202 2.51 9.96 -7.05
N VAL A 203 1.55 9.06 -7.28
CA VAL A 203 0.55 8.68 -6.28
C VAL A 203 0.88 7.27 -5.79
N LEU A 204 1.39 7.16 -4.57
CA LEU A 204 1.70 5.89 -3.93
C LEU A 204 0.49 5.44 -3.12
N VAL A 205 0.06 4.20 -3.30
CA VAL A 205 -1.05 3.66 -2.51
C VAL A 205 -0.56 2.43 -1.75
N ASN A 206 -0.81 2.40 -0.44
CA ASN A 206 -0.59 1.24 0.41
C ASN A 206 -1.64 0.16 0.11
N SER A 207 -1.57 -0.41 -1.09
CA SER A 207 -2.34 -1.54 -1.58
C SER A 207 -1.51 -2.28 -2.62
N PHE A 208 -2.03 -3.38 -3.18
CA PHE A 208 -1.39 -4.14 -4.26
C PHE A 208 -2.35 -4.36 -5.43
N TYR A 209 -1.79 -4.41 -6.64
CA TYR A 209 -2.54 -4.38 -7.89
C TYR A 209 -3.65 -5.42 -7.96
N GLU A 210 -3.37 -6.65 -7.58
CA GLU A 210 -4.32 -7.75 -7.69
C GLU A 210 -5.52 -7.62 -6.77
N LEU A 211 -5.37 -6.95 -5.63
CA LEU A 211 -6.46 -6.78 -4.65
C LEU A 211 -7.56 -5.85 -5.16
N GLU A 212 -7.15 -4.83 -5.93
CA GLU A 212 -7.98 -3.70 -6.33
C GLU A 212 -7.82 -3.36 -7.82
N LYS A 213 -7.60 -4.38 -8.65
CA LYS A 213 -7.20 -4.25 -10.07
C LYS A 213 -8.05 -3.25 -10.83
N GLU A 214 -9.37 -3.37 -10.74
CA GLU A 214 -10.31 -2.58 -11.52
C GLU A 214 -10.20 -1.07 -11.21
N VAL A 215 -10.23 -0.72 -9.93
CA VAL A 215 -10.15 0.69 -9.51
C VAL A 215 -8.76 1.25 -9.76
N ILE A 216 -7.70 0.44 -9.64
CA ILE A 216 -6.34 0.89 -9.97
C ILE A 216 -6.21 1.15 -11.48
N ASP A 217 -6.71 0.25 -12.33
CA ASP A 217 -6.72 0.43 -13.78
C ASP A 217 -7.49 1.71 -14.16
N TRP A 218 -8.59 2.01 -13.46
CA TRP A 218 -9.36 3.23 -13.66
C TRP A 218 -8.61 4.49 -13.19
N MET A 219 -8.10 4.51 -11.95
CA MET A 219 -7.37 5.64 -11.37
C MET A 219 -6.06 5.94 -12.11
N SER A 220 -5.40 4.93 -12.68
CA SER A 220 -4.16 5.08 -13.44
C SER A 220 -4.30 5.92 -14.72
N LYS A 221 -5.53 6.10 -15.20
CA LYS A 221 -5.85 6.99 -16.33
C LYS A 221 -5.89 8.46 -15.92
N ILE A 222 -5.96 8.74 -14.62
CA ILE A 222 -6.12 10.07 -14.05
C ILE A 222 -4.81 10.53 -13.39
N TYR A 223 -4.18 9.65 -12.61
CA TYR A 223 -2.97 9.94 -11.86
C TYR A 223 -1.87 8.91 -12.11
N PRO A 224 -0.58 9.27 -11.94
CA PRO A 224 0.54 8.33 -12.00
C PRO A 224 0.58 7.43 -10.76
N ILE A 225 -0.41 6.55 -10.63
CA ILE A 225 -0.61 5.67 -9.48
C ILE A 225 0.39 4.52 -9.47
N LYS A 226 0.90 4.20 -8.28
CA LYS A 226 1.78 3.05 -7.99
C LYS A 226 1.35 2.41 -6.68
N THR A 227 0.89 1.18 -6.78
CA THR A 227 0.67 0.32 -5.62
C THR A 227 1.99 -0.17 -5.04
N ILE A 228 2.23 0.15 -3.78
CA ILE A 228 3.49 -0.13 -3.05
C ILE A 228 3.27 -0.97 -1.78
N GLY A 229 2.02 -1.22 -1.43
CA GLY A 229 1.63 -2.01 -0.26
C GLY A 229 1.50 -3.50 -0.60
N PRO A 230 1.26 -4.38 0.37
CA PRO A 230 1.04 -4.04 1.77
C PRO A 230 2.34 -3.64 2.46
N THR A 231 2.33 -2.51 3.15
CA THR A 231 3.47 -2.05 3.97
C THR A 231 3.46 -2.74 5.33
N ILE A 232 3.58 -4.06 5.31
CA ILE A 232 3.74 -4.93 6.47
C ILE A 232 5.24 -5.24 6.64
N PRO A 233 5.74 -5.40 7.89
CA PRO A 233 7.13 -5.75 8.13
C PRO A 233 7.57 -6.96 7.31
N SER A 234 8.76 -6.85 6.72
CA SER A 234 9.31 -7.80 5.77
C SER A 234 9.30 -9.24 6.29
N MET A 235 9.48 -9.45 7.59
CA MET A 235 9.49 -10.80 8.19
C MET A 235 8.20 -11.61 7.93
N TYR A 236 7.05 -10.94 7.84
CA TYR A 236 5.75 -11.60 7.61
C TYR A 236 5.40 -11.76 6.12
N LEU A 237 6.19 -11.13 5.25
CA LEU A 237 6.05 -11.21 3.80
C LEU A 237 7.33 -11.84 3.23
N ASP A 238 8.10 -11.08 2.45
CA ASP A 238 9.24 -11.58 1.68
C ASP A 238 10.52 -11.96 2.47
N LYS A 239 10.57 -11.74 3.79
CA LYS A 239 11.69 -12.09 4.69
C LYS A 239 13.05 -11.54 4.27
N ARG A 240 13.08 -10.46 3.47
CA ARG A 240 14.30 -9.85 2.93
C ARG A 240 15.00 -8.88 3.88
N LEU A 241 14.26 -8.31 4.83
CA LEU A 241 14.80 -7.46 5.89
C LEU A 241 14.67 -8.23 7.21
N HIS A 242 15.76 -8.90 7.62
CA HIS A 242 15.75 -9.81 8.76
C HIS A 242 15.42 -9.14 10.10
N ASP A 243 15.72 -7.85 10.24
CA ASP A 243 15.45 -7.07 11.46
C ASP A 243 14.08 -6.38 11.45
N ASP A 244 13.31 -6.51 10.36
CA ASP A 244 12.01 -5.86 10.21
C ASP A 244 10.87 -6.80 10.66
N LYS A 245 10.74 -6.91 11.98
CA LYS A 245 9.80 -7.82 12.67
C LYS A 245 8.58 -7.12 13.27
N GLU A 246 8.57 -5.80 13.27
CA GLU A 246 7.52 -4.98 13.89
C GLU A 246 7.42 -3.60 13.23
N TYR A 247 6.32 -2.88 13.49
CA TYR A 247 6.09 -1.56 12.92
C TYR A 247 7.15 -0.53 13.35
N GLY A 248 7.66 -0.61 14.58
CA GLY A 248 8.80 0.20 15.07
C GLY A 248 8.44 1.59 15.61
N LEU A 249 7.18 2.00 15.53
CA LEU A 249 6.63 3.21 16.15
C LEU A 249 5.33 2.83 16.85
N SER A 250 5.21 3.07 18.15
CA SER A 250 3.98 2.84 18.91
C SER A 250 3.82 3.86 20.03
N ILE A 251 2.64 4.47 20.10
CA ILE A 251 2.24 5.30 21.25
C ILE A 251 1.71 4.46 22.43
N PHE A 252 1.47 3.17 22.22
CA PHE A 252 0.94 2.24 23.23
C PHE A 252 2.01 1.21 23.64
N LYS A 253 2.04 0.87 24.94
CA LYS A 253 2.94 -0.16 25.47
C LYS A 253 2.33 -1.55 25.23
N SER A 254 3.01 -2.37 24.44
CA SER A 254 2.56 -3.74 24.14
C SER A 254 2.72 -4.68 25.35
N MET A 255 1.70 -5.50 25.60
CA MET A 255 1.74 -6.63 26.55
C MET A 255 2.16 -7.94 25.84
N THR A 256 3.32 -7.90 25.18
CA THR A 256 3.79 -8.96 24.28
C THR A 256 3.91 -10.32 24.97
N ASN A 257 4.56 -10.37 26.14
CA ASN A 257 4.80 -11.62 26.85
C ASN A 257 3.50 -12.25 27.34
N GLU A 258 2.59 -11.43 27.85
CA GLU A 258 1.28 -11.85 28.33
C GLU A 258 0.44 -12.44 27.19
N CYS A 259 0.43 -11.78 26.03
CA CYS A 259 -0.29 -12.26 24.85
C CYS A 259 0.27 -13.60 24.34
N LEU A 260 1.58 -13.65 24.07
CA LEU A 260 2.19 -14.84 23.44
C LEU A 260 2.21 -16.03 24.40
N ASN A 261 2.50 -15.83 25.68
CA ASN A 261 2.45 -16.93 26.65
C ASN A 261 1.05 -17.51 26.78
N TRP A 262 0.02 -16.66 26.76
CA TRP A 262 -1.36 -17.14 26.82
C TRP A 262 -1.75 -17.90 25.56
N LEU A 263 -1.39 -17.40 24.38
CA LEU A 263 -1.68 -18.03 23.08
C LEU A 263 -1.00 -19.39 22.93
N ASN A 264 0.25 -19.55 23.41
CA ASN A 264 0.98 -20.83 23.38
C ASN A 264 0.25 -21.98 24.10
N HIS A 265 -0.72 -21.69 24.97
CA HIS A 265 -1.52 -22.68 25.70
C HIS A 265 -2.90 -22.92 25.08
N GLN A 266 -3.18 -22.32 23.91
CA GLN A 266 -4.45 -22.45 23.21
C GLN A 266 -4.31 -23.40 22.01
N PRO A 267 -5.32 -24.25 21.73
CA PRO A 267 -5.32 -25.08 20.52
C PRO A 267 -5.17 -24.27 19.23
N ILE A 268 -4.72 -24.94 18.17
CA ILE A 268 -4.59 -24.35 16.83
C ILE A 268 -5.95 -23.86 16.34
N SER A 269 -5.97 -22.66 15.76
CA SER A 269 -7.15 -22.01 15.17
C SER A 269 -8.39 -21.95 16.09
N SER A 270 -8.20 -21.91 17.41
CA SER A 270 -9.30 -21.90 18.38
C SER A 270 -9.60 -20.54 19.00
N VAL A 271 -8.73 -19.54 18.77
CA VAL A 271 -8.80 -18.22 19.42
C VAL A 271 -9.37 -17.17 18.47
N LEU A 272 -10.31 -16.38 18.98
CA LEU A 272 -10.77 -15.15 18.38
C LEU A 272 -9.90 -13.98 18.85
N TYR A 273 -9.20 -13.33 17.93
CA TYR A 273 -8.56 -12.04 18.23
C TYR A 273 -9.57 -10.91 18.05
N VAL A 274 -9.61 -9.93 18.96
CA VAL A 274 -10.58 -8.82 18.94
C VAL A 274 -9.85 -7.48 19.10
N SER A 275 -9.97 -6.58 18.13
CA SER A 275 -9.36 -5.24 18.17
C SER A 275 -10.09 -4.21 17.32
N PHE A 276 -10.31 -3.01 17.89
CA PHE A 276 -10.95 -1.86 17.23
C PHE A 276 -9.94 -0.75 16.90
N GLY A 277 -8.65 -1.09 16.81
CA GLY A 277 -7.60 -0.15 16.43
C GLY A 277 -7.32 0.93 17.48
N SER A 278 -6.62 1.98 17.05
CA SER A 278 -6.12 3.03 17.95
C SER A 278 -7.10 4.18 18.18
N LEU A 279 -8.12 4.34 17.34
CA LEU A 279 -8.98 5.54 17.33
C LEU A 279 -10.44 5.25 17.72
N ALA A 280 -11.00 4.12 17.30
CA ALA A 280 -12.42 3.86 17.53
C ALA A 280 -12.74 3.77 19.02
N LYS A 281 -13.78 4.48 19.45
CA LYS A 281 -14.31 4.46 20.81
C LYS A 281 -15.67 3.79 20.74
N LEU A 282 -15.85 2.71 21.48
CA LEU A 282 -17.13 2.01 21.53
C LEU A 282 -17.99 2.67 22.60
N GLU A 283 -19.27 2.86 22.30
CA GLU A 283 -20.24 3.30 23.30
C GLU A 283 -20.47 2.21 24.37
N SER A 284 -20.87 2.61 25.57
CA SER A 284 -21.04 1.69 26.71
C SER A 284 -22.02 0.56 26.40
N GLU A 285 -23.09 0.83 25.64
CA GLU A 285 -24.03 -0.22 25.19
C GLU A 285 -23.35 -1.21 24.24
N GLN A 286 -22.54 -0.74 23.28
CA GLN A 286 -21.83 -1.61 22.35
C GLN A 286 -20.75 -2.44 23.06
N MET A 287 -20.05 -1.87 24.03
CA MET A 287 -19.10 -2.58 24.90
C MET A 287 -19.78 -3.70 25.70
N LEU A 288 -20.99 -3.44 26.20
CA LEU A 288 -21.81 -4.42 26.90
C LEU A 288 -22.21 -5.59 25.98
N GLU A 289 -22.76 -5.29 24.81
CA GLU A 289 -23.16 -6.32 23.84
C GLU A 289 -21.95 -7.15 23.35
N LEU A 290 -20.82 -6.49 23.09
CA LEU A 290 -19.59 -7.18 22.68
C LEU A 290 -19.06 -8.12 23.77
N ALA A 291 -18.94 -7.64 25.01
CA ALA A 291 -18.44 -8.44 26.12
C ALA A 291 -19.27 -9.71 26.32
N TRP A 292 -20.60 -9.59 26.33
CA TRP A 292 -21.49 -10.74 26.50
C TRP A 292 -21.57 -11.63 25.25
N GLY A 293 -21.50 -11.06 24.04
CA GLY A 293 -21.45 -11.84 22.80
C GLY A 293 -20.19 -12.71 22.71
N LEU A 294 -19.04 -12.15 23.10
CA LEU A 294 -17.77 -12.89 23.20
C LEU A 294 -17.89 -14.04 24.21
N LYS A 295 -18.39 -13.77 25.41
CA LYS A 295 -18.57 -14.80 26.44
C LYS A 295 -19.54 -15.91 25.99
N ASN A 296 -20.68 -15.53 25.41
CA ASN A 296 -21.72 -16.47 24.97
C ASN A 296 -21.26 -17.36 23.80
N SER A 297 -20.34 -16.86 22.95
CA SER A 297 -19.75 -17.67 21.87
C SER A 297 -19.01 -18.92 22.35
N ASN A 298 -18.60 -18.96 23.63
CA ASN A 298 -17.85 -20.04 24.25
C ASN A 298 -16.48 -20.36 23.57
N LYS A 299 -16.02 -19.47 22.67
CA LYS A 299 -14.69 -19.52 22.04
C LYS A 299 -13.65 -18.85 22.93
N SER A 300 -12.40 -19.30 22.83
CA SER A 300 -11.29 -18.59 23.47
C SER A 300 -11.10 -17.25 22.77
N PHE A 301 -10.84 -16.16 23.51
CA PHE A 301 -10.61 -14.85 22.88
C PHE A 301 -9.49 -14.05 23.54
N LEU A 302 -8.78 -13.27 22.71
CA LEU A 302 -7.85 -12.23 23.12
C LEU A 302 -8.42 -10.88 22.66
N TRP A 303 -8.80 -10.03 23.61
CA TRP A 303 -9.44 -8.74 23.34
C TRP A 303 -8.57 -7.56 23.79
N VAL A 304 -8.25 -6.70 22.84
CA VAL A 304 -7.60 -5.41 23.10
C VAL A 304 -8.63 -4.37 23.52
N VAL A 305 -8.54 -3.94 24.79
CA VAL A 305 -9.35 -2.85 25.37
C VAL A 305 -8.39 -1.78 25.88
N ARG A 306 -8.27 -0.67 25.15
CA ARG A 306 -7.37 0.43 25.54
C ARG A 306 -7.73 0.90 26.96
N SER A 307 -6.71 1.33 27.72
CA SER A 307 -6.91 1.78 29.12
C SER A 307 -7.95 2.91 29.26
N THR A 308 -8.12 3.75 28.24
CA THR A 308 -9.14 4.81 28.23
C THR A 308 -10.57 4.30 28.08
N GLU A 309 -10.75 3.07 27.58
CA GLU A 309 -12.05 2.43 27.32
C GLU A 309 -12.39 1.38 28.39
N GLU A 310 -11.45 1.03 29.27
CA GLU A 310 -11.59 -0.05 30.27
C GLU A 310 -12.78 0.19 31.21
N SER A 311 -13.06 1.46 31.56
CA SER A 311 -14.18 1.86 32.41
C SER A 311 -15.56 1.54 31.83
N LYS A 312 -15.65 1.29 30.52
CA LYS A 312 -16.89 0.93 29.81
C LYS A 312 -17.16 -0.57 29.81
N LEU A 313 -16.23 -1.40 30.27
CA LEU A 313 -16.46 -2.84 30.41
C LEU A 313 -17.62 -3.09 31.41
N PRO A 314 -18.44 -4.12 31.20
CA PRO A 314 -19.52 -4.42 32.13
C PRO A 314 -18.97 -4.73 33.52
N LYS A 315 -19.67 -4.26 34.55
CA LYS A 315 -19.34 -4.59 35.94
C LYS A 315 -19.26 -6.10 36.10
N ASN A 316 -18.21 -6.57 36.78
CA ASN A 316 -17.92 -7.99 37.04
C ASN A 316 -17.56 -8.82 35.80
N PHE A 317 -17.47 -8.26 34.59
CA PHE A 317 -17.13 -9.04 33.39
C PHE A 317 -15.81 -9.81 33.52
N LEU A 318 -14.75 -9.12 33.98
CA LEU A 318 -13.44 -9.73 34.20
C LEU A 318 -13.45 -10.79 35.32
N GLU A 319 -14.31 -10.63 36.33
CA GLU A 319 -14.49 -11.62 37.40
C GLU A 319 -15.24 -12.84 36.88
N GLU A 320 -16.31 -12.64 36.13
CA GLU A 320 -17.07 -13.70 35.50
C GLU A 320 -16.23 -14.51 34.50
N LEU A 321 -15.35 -13.86 33.75
CA LEU A 321 -14.38 -14.54 32.89
C LEU A 321 -13.46 -15.45 33.70
N LYS A 322 -13.04 -15.06 34.90
CA LYS A 322 -12.22 -15.89 35.79
C LYS A 322 -13.02 -17.04 36.40
N LEU A 323 -14.28 -16.81 36.78
CA LEU A 323 -15.14 -17.78 37.47
C LEU A 323 -15.71 -18.87 36.54
N THR A 324 -16.13 -18.50 35.33
CA THR A 324 -16.73 -19.44 34.36
C THR A 324 -15.68 -20.22 33.57
N SER A 325 -14.43 -19.75 33.57
CA SER A 325 -13.33 -20.41 32.87
C SER A 325 -12.64 -21.40 33.78
N GLY A 326 -13.09 -22.66 33.76
CA GLY A 326 -12.31 -23.78 34.30
C GLY A 326 -10.94 -24.01 33.64
N ASN A 327 -10.49 -23.13 32.73
CA ASN A 327 -9.10 -22.85 32.34
C ASN A 327 -9.07 -21.84 31.17
N ASN A 328 -8.58 -20.61 31.40
CA ASN A 328 -7.87 -19.82 30.38
C ASN A 328 -8.62 -19.41 29.07
N LYS A 329 -9.95 -19.18 29.08
CA LYS A 329 -10.71 -18.87 27.84
C LYS A 329 -10.73 -17.41 27.39
N GLY A 330 -10.38 -16.45 28.23
CA GLY A 330 -10.41 -15.04 27.85
C GLY A 330 -9.18 -14.30 28.37
N LEU A 331 -8.54 -13.52 27.48
CA LEU A 331 -7.48 -12.58 27.85
C LEU A 331 -7.87 -11.18 27.37
N VAL A 332 -7.94 -10.23 28.31
CA VAL A 332 -8.16 -8.80 28.01
C VAL A 332 -6.86 -8.05 28.30
N VAL A 333 -6.36 -7.30 27.31
CA VAL A 333 -5.11 -6.54 27.39
C VAL A 333 -5.30 -5.11 26.90
N SER A 334 -4.46 -4.18 27.36
CA SER A 334 -4.53 -2.78 26.94
C SER A 334 -3.98 -2.53 25.54
N TRP A 335 -2.99 -3.32 25.13
CA TRP A 335 -2.39 -3.31 23.80
C TRP A 335 -1.61 -4.62 23.55
N CYS A 336 -1.47 -5.02 22.29
CA CYS A 336 -0.78 -6.25 21.91
C CYS A 336 0.11 -6.05 20.66
N PRO A 337 1.08 -6.96 20.41
CA PRO A 337 1.84 -6.95 19.16
C PRO A 337 0.99 -7.59 18.05
N GLN A 338 0.06 -6.81 17.47
CA GLN A 338 -1.01 -7.29 16.60
C GLN A 338 -0.54 -8.27 15.50
N LEU A 339 0.56 -7.98 14.81
CA LEU A 339 1.12 -8.89 13.79
C LEU A 339 1.56 -10.25 14.35
N GLN A 340 2.25 -10.27 15.49
CA GLN A 340 2.66 -11.51 16.15
C GLN A 340 1.45 -12.29 16.67
N VAL A 341 0.42 -11.58 17.14
CA VAL A 341 -0.86 -12.21 17.52
C VAL A 341 -1.51 -12.83 16.30
N LEU A 342 -1.70 -12.09 15.21
CA LEU A 342 -2.34 -12.58 13.98
C LEU A 342 -1.58 -13.72 13.30
N GLU A 343 -0.24 -13.76 13.38
CA GLU A 343 0.58 -14.86 12.85
C GLU A 343 0.49 -16.14 13.71
N HIS A 344 0.10 -16.02 14.99
CA HIS A 344 0.11 -17.15 15.92
C HIS A 344 -0.88 -18.26 15.51
N GLU A 345 -0.43 -19.52 15.54
CA GLU A 345 -1.19 -20.68 15.05
C GLU A 345 -2.55 -20.87 15.73
N SER A 346 -2.67 -20.46 17.00
CA SER A 346 -3.92 -20.52 17.75
C SER A 346 -4.99 -19.55 17.27
N ILE A 347 -4.66 -18.50 16.50
CA ILE A 347 -5.67 -17.58 15.95
C ILE A 347 -6.46 -18.28 14.85
N GLY A 348 -7.79 -18.30 15.04
CA GLY A 348 -8.73 -18.82 14.05
C GLY A 348 -9.50 -17.74 13.32
N CYS A 349 -9.68 -16.56 13.93
CA CYS A 349 -10.49 -15.48 13.40
C CYS A 349 -10.09 -14.13 14.02
N PHE A 350 -10.32 -13.04 13.29
CA PHE A 350 -10.14 -11.67 13.74
C PHE A 350 -11.47 -10.90 13.74
N LEU A 351 -11.96 -10.52 14.92
CA LEU A 351 -13.03 -9.54 15.07
C LEU A 351 -12.44 -8.12 15.00
N THR A 352 -12.74 -7.40 13.93
CA THR A 352 -12.10 -6.14 13.58
C THR A 352 -13.09 -5.04 13.22
N HIS A 353 -12.69 -3.80 13.48
CA HIS A 353 -13.32 -2.59 12.95
C HIS A 353 -13.09 -2.36 11.45
N CYS A 354 -12.29 -3.20 10.77
CA CYS A 354 -11.95 -3.05 9.36
C CYS A 354 -11.14 -1.80 9.01
N GLY A 355 -10.33 -1.26 9.92
CA GLY A 355 -9.33 -0.26 9.54
C GLY A 355 -8.35 -0.81 8.51
N TRP A 356 -7.86 0.03 7.60
CA TRP A 356 -7.16 -0.45 6.41
C TRP A 356 -5.89 -1.27 6.70
N ASN A 357 -5.03 -0.79 7.61
CA ASN A 357 -3.82 -1.56 8.00
C ASN A 357 -4.19 -2.93 8.59
N SER A 358 -5.13 -2.98 9.55
CA SER A 358 -5.61 -4.23 10.14
C SER A 358 -6.20 -5.19 9.11
N THR A 359 -6.87 -4.64 8.09
CA THR A 359 -7.43 -5.42 6.98
C THR A 359 -6.32 -6.03 6.13
N LEU A 360 -5.29 -5.24 5.76
CA LEU A 360 -4.13 -5.74 5.04
C LEU A 360 -3.35 -6.78 5.84
N GLU A 361 -3.20 -6.61 7.15
CA GLU A 361 -2.55 -7.57 8.04
C GLU A 361 -3.30 -8.91 8.04
N ALA A 362 -4.62 -8.88 8.18
CA ALA A 362 -5.45 -10.08 8.17
C ALA A 362 -5.39 -10.81 6.82
N ILE A 363 -5.48 -10.06 5.70
CA ILE A 363 -5.36 -10.61 4.35
C ILE A 363 -3.97 -11.24 4.14
N SER A 364 -2.92 -10.53 4.56
CA SER A 364 -1.53 -10.97 4.39
C SER A 364 -1.10 -12.09 5.32
N LEU A 365 -1.94 -12.47 6.28
CA LEU A 365 -1.73 -13.63 7.16
C LEU A 365 -2.82 -14.71 6.95
N GLY A 366 -3.74 -14.48 6.00
CA GLY A 366 -4.80 -15.43 5.68
C GLY A 366 -5.84 -15.63 6.79
N VAL A 367 -6.01 -14.65 7.68
CA VAL A 367 -6.90 -14.73 8.84
C VAL A 367 -8.32 -14.28 8.46
N PRO A 368 -9.35 -15.14 8.60
CA PRO A 368 -10.75 -14.75 8.38
C PRO A 368 -11.23 -13.67 9.35
N MET A 369 -12.21 -12.87 8.94
CA MET A 369 -12.67 -11.72 9.71
C MET A 369 -14.16 -11.77 10.09
N VAL A 370 -14.46 -11.38 11.33
CA VAL A 370 -15.79 -10.86 11.72
C VAL A 370 -15.66 -9.35 11.80
N ILE A 371 -16.55 -8.63 11.12
CA ILE A 371 -16.33 -7.23 10.84
C ILE A 371 -17.42 -6.40 11.51
N MET A 372 -17.01 -5.44 12.34
CA MET A 372 -17.91 -4.49 12.98
C MET A 372 -17.38 -3.06 12.72
N PRO A 373 -17.64 -2.49 11.53
CA PRO A 373 -17.13 -1.17 11.17
C PRO A 373 -17.71 -0.10 12.09
N GLN A 374 -16.94 0.97 12.31
CA GLN A 374 -17.32 2.06 13.20
C GLN A 374 -17.61 3.35 12.43
N TRP A 375 -16.65 3.83 11.64
CA TRP A 375 -16.75 5.11 10.90
C TRP A 375 -15.69 5.24 9.81
N SER A 376 -15.66 6.38 9.11
CA SER A 376 -14.77 6.71 8.00
C SER A 376 -14.88 5.67 6.89
N ASP A 377 -13.75 5.18 6.37
CA ASP A 377 -13.57 4.21 5.30
C ASP A 377 -13.92 2.77 5.67
N GLN A 378 -14.14 2.49 6.96
CA GLN A 378 -14.38 1.13 7.46
C GLN A 378 -15.61 0.42 6.86
N PRO A 379 -16.76 1.09 6.59
CA PRO A 379 -17.88 0.48 5.89
C PRO A 379 -17.50 0.01 4.48
N THR A 380 -16.72 0.80 3.73
CA THR A 380 -16.25 0.43 2.39
C THR A 380 -15.28 -0.74 2.46
N ASN A 381 -14.34 -0.72 3.42
CA ASN A 381 -13.45 -1.85 3.66
C ASN A 381 -14.26 -3.12 3.96
N THR A 382 -15.30 -3.01 4.79
CA THR A 382 -16.20 -4.13 5.14
C THR A 382 -16.88 -4.71 3.91
N LYS A 383 -17.40 -3.85 3.02
CA LYS A 383 -18.03 -4.25 1.76
C LYS A 383 -17.08 -5.07 0.89
N LEU A 384 -15.85 -4.60 0.72
CA LEU A 384 -14.84 -5.30 -0.07
C LEU A 384 -14.45 -6.65 0.56
N VAL A 385 -14.21 -6.68 1.87
CA VAL A 385 -13.84 -7.92 2.57
C VAL A 385 -14.95 -8.98 2.47
N GLN A 386 -16.21 -8.57 2.60
CA GLN A 386 -17.33 -9.50 2.58
C GLN A 386 -17.69 -9.96 1.15
N ASP A 387 -17.86 -9.01 0.23
CA ASP A 387 -18.52 -9.29 -1.05
C ASP A 387 -17.53 -9.44 -2.22
N VAL A 388 -16.33 -8.88 -2.11
CA VAL A 388 -15.32 -8.92 -3.20
C VAL A 388 -14.22 -9.93 -2.89
N TRP A 389 -13.58 -9.84 -1.72
CA TRP A 389 -12.50 -10.72 -1.31
C TRP A 389 -12.99 -11.97 -0.59
N GLU A 390 -14.25 -11.94 -0.12
CA GLU A 390 -14.95 -13.05 0.53
C GLU A 390 -14.11 -13.66 1.67
N MET A 391 -13.53 -12.80 2.51
CA MET A 391 -12.65 -13.15 3.63
C MET A 391 -13.28 -12.91 5.01
N GLY A 392 -14.50 -12.39 5.07
CA GLY A 392 -15.17 -12.14 6.34
C GLY A 392 -16.66 -11.91 6.23
N VAL A 393 -17.29 -11.70 7.38
CA VAL A 393 -18.73 -11.42 7.52
C VAL A 393 -18.94 -10.13 8.31
N ARG A 394 -19.88 -9.30 7.86
CA ARG A 394 -20.31 -8.08 8.57
C ARG A 394 -21.30 -8.47 9.66
N ALA A 395 -20.97 -8.13 10.91
CA ALA A 395 -21.92 -8.17 12.01
C ALA A 395 -22.90 -7.00 11.85
N LYS A 396 -24.17 -7.33 11.61
CA LYS A 396 -25.20 -6.32 11.30
C LYS A 396 -25.62 -5.56 12.55
N GLN A 397 -25.73 -4.25 12.39
CA GLN A 397 -26.29 -3.37 13.41
C GLN A 397 -27.82 -3.44 13.38
N ASP A 398 -28.46 -3.21 14.53
CA ASP A 398 -29.89 -2.95 14.62
C ASP A 398 -30.23 -1.50 14.23
N ASP A 399 -31.51 -1.13 14.32
CA ASP A 399 -31.99 0.22 13.98
C ASP A 399 -31.40 1.33 14.87
N LYS A 400 -30.72 0.97 15.98
CA LYS A 400 -30.02 1.92 16.86
C LYS A 400 -28.51 1.99 16.57
N GLY A 401 -28.03 1.30 15.54
CA GLY A 401 -26.61 1.24 15.22
C GLY A 401 -25.81 0.29 16.13
N ILE A 402 -26.47 -0.57 16.92
CA ILE A 402 -25.82 -1.48 17.86
C ILE A 402 -25.79 -2.90 17.28
N VAL A 403 -24.62 -3.53 17.30
CA VAL A 403 -24.52 -4.96 17.02
C VAL A 403 -24.82 -5.73 18.30
N ARG A 404 -25.93 -6.45 18.31
CA ARG A 404 -26.42 -7.21 19.46
C ARG A 404 -25.60 -8.48 19.71
N ARG A 405 -25.50 -8.89 20.98
CA ARG A 405 -24.67 -10.02 21.43
C ARG A 405 -24.96 -11.34 20.71
N ASP A 406 -26.21 -11.58 20.34
CA ASP A 406 -26.67 -12.75 19.59
C ASP A 406 -26.14 -12.72 18.15
N VAL A 407 -26.12 -11.54 17.51
CA VAL A 407 -25.50 -11.35 16.19
C VAL A 407 -24.00 -11.56 16.25
N ILE A 408 -23.34 -11.03 17.30
CA ILE A 408 -21.89 -11.24 17.53
C ILE A 408 -21.59 -12.73 17.68
N GLU A 409 -22.34 -13.42 18.55
CA GLU A 409 -22.23 -14.85 18.77
C GLU A 409 -22.45 -15.63 17.47
N GLU A 410 -23.49 -15.32 16.70
CA GLU A 410 -23.79 -16.00 15.43
C GLU A 410 -22.67 -15.81 14.41
N CYS A 411 -22.12 -14.60 14.27
CA CYS A 411 -21.02 -14.32 13.36
C CYS A 411 -19.75 -15.08 13.76
N ILE A 412 -19.42 -15.12 15.06
CA ILE A 412 -18.28 -15.89 15.57
C ILE A 412 -18.46 -17.37 15.26
N LYS A 413 -19.64 -17.93 15.52
CA LYS A 413 -19.94 -19.34 15.19
C LYS A 413 -19.87 -19.60 13.69
N LEU A 414 -20.38 -18.68 12.87
CA LEU A 414 -20.30 -18.77 11.41
C LEU A 414 -18.86 -18.88 10.90
N VAL A 415 -17.93 -18.16 11.52
CA VAL A 415 -16.51 -18.12 11.09
C VAL A 415 -15.65 -19.18 11.79
N MET A 416 -16.06 -19.69 12.97
CA MET A 416 -15.22 -20.57 13.81
C MET A 416 -15.80 -21.96 14.15
N GLU A 417 -16.95 -22.36 13.59
CA GLU A 417 -17.54 -23.70 13.81
C GLU A 417 -17.60 -24.56 12.54
N GLU A 418 -17.09 -25.78 12.65
CA GLU A 418 -16.88 -26.71 11.52
C GLU A 418 -18.18 -27.15 10.82
N ASP A 419 -19.32 -27.14 11.51
CA ASP A 419 -20.62 -27.54 10.97
C ASP A 419 -21.08 -26.64 9.80
N LYS A 420 -20.62 -25.39 9.78
CA LYS A 420 -20.82 -24.44 8.66
C LYS A 420 -19.65 -24.44 7.66
N GLY A 421 -18.78 -25.46 7.73
CA GLY A 421 -17.41 -25.46 7.23
C GLY A 421 -17.19 -25.13 5.75
N LYS A 422 -18.22 -25.09 4.89
CA LYS A 422 -18.06 -24.55 3.53
C LYS A 422 -17.67 -23.07 3.53
N VAL A 423 -18.29 -22.27 4.39
CA VAL A 423 -18.07 -20.81 4.45
C VAL A 423 -16.68 -20.51 5.02
N ILE A 424 -16.31 -21.14 6.13
CA ILE A 424 -15.00 -20.98 6.78
C ILE A 424 -13.87 -21.45 5.86
N ARG A 425 -14.00 -22.65 5.27
CA ARG A 425 -12.98 -23.17 4.35
C ARG A 425 -12.82 -22.29 3.11
N LYS A 426 -13.90 -21.66 2.65
CA LYS A 426 -13.85 -20.69 1.56
C LYS A 426 -13.07 -19.45 1.97
N MET A 427 -13.38 -18.83 3.12
CA MET A 427 -12.65 -17.65 3.62
C MET A 427 -11.17 -17.94 3.87
N GLN A 428 -10.85 -19.07 4.51
CA GLN A 428 -9.47 -19.50 4.73
C GLN A 428 -8.73 -19.79 3.42
N ARG A 429 -9.42 -20.41 2.44
CA ARG A 429 -8.85 -20.63 1.10
C ARG A 429 -8.60 -19.31 0.39
N ASN A 430 -9.54 -18.37 0.44
CA ASN A 430 -9.39 -17.05 -0.15
C ASN A 430 -8.22 -16.30 0.51
N GLY A 431 -8.10 -16.34 1.83
CA GLY A 431 -6.94 -15.80 2.55
C GLY A 431 -5.62 -16.40 2.08
N ARG A 432 -5.55 -17.74 1.93
CA ARG A 432 -4.35 -18.40 1.37
C ARG A 432 -4.07 -18.01 -0.09
N ASN A 433 -5.10 -17.85 -0.91
CA ASN A 433 -4.92 -17.42 -2.30
C ASN A 433 -4.36 -15.99 -2.36
N TRP A 434 -4.89 -15.06 -1.56
CA TRP A 434 -4.39 -13.69 -1.50
C TRP A 434 -2.96 -13.64 -0.97
N LEU A 435 -2.66 -14.45 0.04
CA LEU A 435 -1.30 -14.66 0.52
C LEU A 435 -0.39 -15.13 -0.62
N GLU A 436 -0.70 -16.23 -1.29
CA GLU A 436 0.12 -16.78 -2.38
C GLU A 436 0.34 -15.77 -3.51
N MET A 437 -0.69 -15.00 -3.87
CA MET A 437 -0.60 -13.93 -4.87
C MET A 437 0.35 -12.82 -4.43
N LEU A 438 0.29 -12.39 -3.17
CA LEU A 438 1.25 -11.44 -2.59
C LEU A 438 2.67 -11.96 -2.72
N TRP A 439 2.93 -13.19 -2.24
CA TRP A 439 4.27 -13.80 -2.25
C TRP A 439 4.85 -13.93 -3.66
N THR A 440 4.04 -14.38 -4.62
CA THR A 440 4.48 -14.57 -6.02
C THR A 440 4.80 -13.24 -6.71
N LYS A 441 4.24 -12.12 -6.22
CA LYS A 441 4.31 -10.82 -6.91
C LYS A 441 4.95 -9.70 -6.11
N VAL A 442 5.50 -9.96 -4.91
CA VAL A 442 6.40 -9.00 -4.24
C VAL A 442 7.54 -8.56 -5.18
N GLU A 443 7.92 -9.38 -6.15
CA GLU A 443 8.88 -9.01 -7.19
C GLU A 443 8.45 -7.83 -8.08
N VAL A 444 7.17 -7.70 -8.38
CA VAL A 444 6.61 -6.63 -9.22
C VAL A 444 6.62 -5.29 -8.47
N GLN A 445 6.33 -5.28 -7.17
CA GLN A 445 6.45 -4.08 -6.34
C GLN A 445 7.90 -3.55 -6.28
N ILE A 446 8.90 -4.44 -6.31
CA ILE A 446 10.30 -4.01 -6.38
C ILE A 446 10.61 -3.33 -7.72
N LYS A 447 10.09 -3.86 -8.83
CA LYS A 447 10.24 -3.20 -10.14
C LYS A 447 9.56 -1.84 -10.13
N THR A 448 8.39 -1.72 -9.51
CA THR A 448 7.72 -0.44 -9.27
C THR A 448 8.57 0.52 -8.45
N LEU A 449 9.18 0.09 -7.34
CA LEU A 449 10.12 0.91 -6.54
C LEU A 449 11.37 1.34 -7.33
N LYS A 450 11.86 0.52 -8.27
CA LYS A 450 12.94 0.90 -9.18
C LYS A 450 12.49 1.94 -10.22
N ASN A 451 11.23 1.88 -10.65
CA ASN A 451 10.63 2.73 -11.68
C ASN A 451 9.96 4.01 -11.13
N LEU A 452 9.75 4.09 -9.80
CA LEU A 452 9.22 5.26 -9.07
C LEU A 452 10.16 6.47 -9.09
N PHE A 453 11.39 6.28 -9.57
CA PHE A 453 12.34 7.33 -9.82
C PHE A 453 12.57 7.37 -11.34
N PRO A 454 11.83 8.19 -12.10
CA PRO A 454 11.99 8.21 -13.54
C PRO A 454 13.36 8.76 -13.89
N SER A 455 14.16 7.90 -14.53
CA SER A 455 15.06 8.14 -15.66
C SER A 455 15.95 9.40 -15.66
N TRP A 456 17.24 9.15 -15.89
CA TRP A 456 18.36 10.07 -16.09
C TRP A 456 19.02 10.66 -14.83
N TYR A 457 18.33 11.51 -14.05
CA TYR A 457 19.01 12.29 -13.01
C TYR A 457 19.58 11.42 -11.88
N MET A 458 18.82 10.41 -11.46
CA MET A 458 19.29 9.47 -10.45
C MET A 458 20.29 8.45 -11.03
N ALA A 459 20.18 8.01 -12.28
CA ALA A 459 21.19 7.15 -12.90
C ALA A 459 22.59 7.81 -12.87
N ASN A 460 22.65 9.11 -13.19
CA ASN A 460 23.86 9.94 -13.14
C ASN A 460 24.50 10.03 -11.72
N ILE A 461 23.68 10.12 -10.67
CA ILE A 461 24.16 10.20 -9.28
C ILE A 461 24.61 8.83 -8.74
N MET A 462 24.15 7.74 -9.35
CA MET A 462 24.35 6.37 -8.88
C MET A 462 25.60 5.70 -9.48
N ASP A 463 26.24 6.33 -10.46
CA ASP A 463 27.46 5.84 -11.10
C ASP A 463 28.68 6.07 -10.20
N THR A 464 29.46 5.00 -10.00
CA THR A 464 30.55 4.90 -9.03
C THR A 464 31.93 5.24 -9.60
N ASN A 465 32.02 5.64 -10.86
CA ASN A 465 33.26 6.01 -11.55
C ASN A 465 33.27 7.51 -11.88
N GLU A 466 34.36 8.20 -11.54
CA GLU A 466 34.57 9.63 -11.81
C GLU A 466 34.73 9.94 -13.32
N GLU A 467 35.17 8.98 -14.14
CA GLU A 467 35.19 9.11 -15.61
C GLU A 467 33.81 9.05 -16.27
N GLU A 468 32.82 8.39 -15.66
CA GLU A 468 31.47 8.24 -16.23
C GLU A 468 30.60 9.48 -15.98
N ARG A 469 30.78 10.12 -14.82
CA ARG A 469 30.14 11.42 -14.49
C ARG A 469 30.58 12.55 -15.42
N VAL A 470 31.82 12.49 -15.91
CA VAL A 470 32.41 13.52 -16.78
C VAL A 470 32.01 13.35 -18.25
N LYS A 471 31.52 12.16 -18.67
CA LYS A 471 31.24 11.86 -20.09
C LYS A 471 29.75 11.78 -20.48
N GLY A 472 28.81 11.67 -19.55
CA GLY A 472 27.38 11.79 -19.87
C GLY A 472 26.83 10.77 -20.88
N ILE A 473 27.23 9.50 -20.79
CA ILE A 473 26.76 8.43 -21.70
C ILE A 473 25.88 7.46 -20.92
N THR A 474 24.62 7.32 -21.36
CA THR A 474 23.60 6.43 -20.79
C THR A 474 23.80 4.99 -21.28
N VAL A 475 23.45 4.00 -20.44
CA VAL A 475 23.40 2.55 -20.72
C VAL A 475 23.00 2.27 -22.18
N GLU A 476 23.88 1.60 -22.91
CA GLU A 476 23.73 1.31 -24.33
C GLU A 476 22.47 0.48 -24.61
N VAL A 477 21.49 1.13 -25.25
CA VAL A 477 20.62 0.46 -26.21
C VAL A 477 21.56 -0.12 -27.27
N GLY A 478 21.47 -1.43 -27.55
CA GLY A 478 22.19 -2.02 -28.68
C GLY A 478 21.78 -1.27 -29.94
N ARG A 479 22.67 -0.40 -30.44
CA ARG A 479 22.45 0.45 -31.60
C ARG A 479 23.36 -0.05 -32.70
N ALA A 480 22.75 -0.63 -33.74
CA ALA A 480 23.47 -0.97 -34.96
C ALA A 480 23.06 0.03 -36.06
N PRO A 481 23.84 1.12 -36.26
CA PRO A 481 23.60 2.01 -37.37
C PRO A 481 24.13 1.39 -38.66
N PHE A 482 23.41 1.61 -39.76
CA PHE A 482 23.99 1.40 -41.09
C PHE A 482 23.49 2.47 -42.06
N GLU A 483 24.34 2.81 -43.01
CA GLU A 483 24.13 3.91 -43.95
C GLU A 483 23.97 3.38 -45.37
N LYS A 484 22.96 3.91 -46.08
CA LYS A 484 22.97 3.98 -47.55
C LYS A 484 23.21 5.44 -47.94
N GLU A 485 23.61 5.67 -49.20
CA GLU A 485 24.08 6.95 -49.75
C GLU A 485 23.27 8.20 -49.36
N THR A 486 21.98 8.07 -49.01
CA THR A 486 21.11 9.21 -48.63
C THR A 486 20.32 9.02 -47.34
N THR A 487 20.50 7.92 -46.58
CA THR A 487 19.67 7.65 -45.40
C THR A 487 20.37 6.76 -44.38
N ARG A 488 20.24 7.14 -43.10
CA ARG A 488 20.78 6.41 -41.95
C ARG A 488 19.66 5.68 -41.22
N PHE A 489 19.88 4.39 -40.96
CA PHE A 489 18.95 3.53 -40.23
C PHE A 489 19.55 3.17 -38.88
N THR A 490 18.70 3.11 -37.84
CA THR A 490 19.11 2.66 -36.51
C THR A 490 18.14 1.61 -36.01
N ILE A 491 18.64 0.40 -35.78
CA ILE A 491 17.89 -0.65 -35.07
C ILE A 491 18.08 -0.45 -33.57
N LEU A 492 16.99 -0.54 -32.81
CA LEU A 492 16.99 -0.42 -31.36
C LEU A 492 16.53 -1.74 -30.75
N ASP A 493 17.37 -2.36 -29.93
CA ASP A 493 17.03 -3.54 -29.14
C ASP A 493 16.71 -3.13 -27.70
N ALA A 494 15.54 -3.54 -27.20
CA ALA A 494 15.08 -3.25 -25.84
C ALA A 494 14.86 -4.59 -25.09
N PRO A 495 15.70 -4.96 -24.11
CA PRO A 495 15.56 -6.23 -23.43
C PRO A 495 14.38 -6.21 -22.45
N GLY A 496 13.34 -6.98 -22.81
CA GLY A 496 12.19 -7.39 -22.01
C GLY A 496 11.65 -8.69 -22.60
N THR A 497 10.95 -9.51 -21.82
CA THR A 497 10.63 -10.93 -22.10
C THR A 497 9.70 -11.22 -23.31
N GLU A 498 9.48 -10.26 -24.20
CA GLU A 498 8.89 -10.46 -25.52
C GLU A 498 9.69 -9.63 -26.53
N ILE A 499 10.18 -10.25 -27.62
CA ILE A 499 10.99 -9.57 -28.63
C ILE A 499 10.14 -8.50 -29.34
N GLN A 500 10.26 -7.25 -28.92
CA GLN A 500 9.74 -6.09 -29.65
C GLN A 500 10.91 -5.42 -30.40
N LEU A 501 11.03 -5.69 -31.70
CA LEU A 501 11.99 -5.02 -32.59
C LEU A 501 11.36 -3.74 -33.15
N GLY A 502 11.88 -2.57 -32.75
CA GLY A 502 11.49 -1.27 -33.29
C GLY A 502 12.47 -0.77 -34.36
N LEU A 503 11.96 -0.26 -35.47
CA LEU A 503 12.74 0.43 -36.51
C LEU A 503 12.45 1.93 -36.46
N ALA A 504 13.47 2.73 -36.20
CA ALA A 504 13.39 4.19 -36.22
C ALA A 504 14.10 4.76 -37.46
N PHE A 505 13.47 5.73 -38.12
CA PHE A 505 14.02 6.43 -39.29
C PHE A 505 14.24 7.90 -38.94
N GLU A 506 15.46 8.38 -39.13
CA GLU A 506 15.73 9.81 -39.13
C GLU A 506 16.04 10.26 -40.56
N SER A 507 15.24 11.18 -41.08
CA SER A 507 15.56 11.92 -42.29
C SER A 507 15.24 13.39 -42.07
N GLN A 508 16.28 14.21 -42.02
CA GLN A 508 16.16 15.63 -41.70
C GLN A 508 15.42 16.44 -42.79
N ASN A 509 15.22 15.90 -44.01
CA ASN A 509 14.58 16.61 -45.12
C ASN A 509 13.59 15.77 -45.97
N ALA A 510 13.07 14.64 -45.49
CA ALA A 510 12.17 13.80 -46.28
C ALA A 510 10.73 14.36 -46.35
N THR A 511 10.21 14.52 -47.57
CA THR A 511 8.79 14.80 -47.82
C THR A 511 7.91 13.61 -47.43
N LEU A 512 6.60 13.85 -47.20
CA LEU A 512 5.64 12.83 -46.74
C LEU A 512 5.58 11.60 -47.69
N SER A 513 5.81 11.81 -48.99
CA SER A 513 5.87 10.73 -49.99
C SER A 513 7.12 9.86 -49.85
N VAL A 514 8.27 10.45 -49.48
CA VAL A 514 9.52 9.72 -49.19
C VAL A 514 9.37 8.92 -47.89
N LYS A 515 8.74 9.49 -46.86
CA LYS A 515 8.44 8.78 -45.60
C LYS A 515 7.48 7.60 -45.82
N ARG A 516 6.46 7.74 -46.68
CA ARG A 516 5.55 6.64 -47.05
C ARG A 516 6.24 5.53 -47.86
N ARG A 517 7.12 5.90 -48.81
CA ARG A 517 7.91 4.93 -49.58
C ARG A 517 8.86 4.14 -48.68
N GLN A 518 9.53 4.81 -47.73
CA GLN A 518 10.41 4.19 -46.75
C GLN A 518 9.66 3.26 -45.77
N ALA A 519 8.43 3.61 -45.38
CA ALA A 519 7.57 2.72 -44.60
C ALA A 519 7.14 1.47 -45.39
N CYS A 520 6.86 1.59 -46.70
CA CYS A 520 6.55 0.44 -47.56
C CYS A 520 7.78 -0.47 -47.77
N GLU A 521 8.98 0.10 -47.89
CA GLU A 521 10.24 -0.66 -47.95
C GLU A 521 10.55 -1.38 -46.62
N ALA A 522 10.16 -0.81 -45.48
CA ALA A 522 10.28 -1.44 -44.17
C ALA A 522 9.33 -2.65 -44.00
N VAL A 523 8.11 -2.56 -44.54
CA VAL A 523 7.15 -3.69 -44.58
C VAL A 523 7.69 -4.82 -45.46
N SER A 524 8.33 -4.49 -46.60
CA SER A 524 8.98 -5.48 -47.48
C SER A 524 10.13 -6.21 -46.79
N TYR A 525 10.82 -5.54 -45.84
CA TYR A 525 11.86 -6.16 -45.01
C TYR A 525 11.29 -7.07 -43.90
N TYR A 526 10.10 -6.75 -43.38
CA TYR A 526 9.38 -7.61 -42.43
C TYR A 526 8.89 -8.90 -43.10
N GLU A 527 8.44 -8.82 -44.36
CA GLU A 527 8.12 -10.00 -45.18
C GLU A 527 9.36 -10.87 -45.48
N LEU A 528 10.53 -10.25 -45.71
CA LEU A 528 11.81 -10.95 -45.86
C LEU A 528 12.23 -11.71 -44.58
N ILE A 529 12.00 -11.12 -43.40
CA ILE A 529 12.21 -11.77 -42.10
C ILE A 529 11.26 -12.97 -41.93
N LEU A 530 9.99 -12.84 -42.35
CA LEU A 530 9.01 -13.93 -42.33
C LEU A 530 9.35 -15.05 -43.33
N CYS A 531 9.83 -14.72 -44.54
CA CYS A 531 10.34 -15.70 -45.50
C CYS A 531 11.59 -16.44 -44.96
N CYS A 532 12.45 -15.77 -44.20
CA CYS A 532 13.63 -16.40 -43.59
C CYS A 532 13.26 -17.37 -42.45
N LEU A 533 12.16 -17.13 -41.73
CA LEU A 533 11.60 -18.07 -40.76
C LEU A 533 10.96 -19.30 -41.43
N SER A 534 10.66 -19.22 -42.74
CA SER A 534 10.09 -20.31 -43.53
C SER A 534 11.11 -21.24 -44.22
N GLY A 535 12.42 -20.97 -44.08
CA GLY A 535 13.48 -21.95 -44.35
C GLY A 535 14.19 -21.89 -45.71
N ASP A 536 14.01 -20.84 -46.52
CA ASP A 536 14.70 -20.72 -47.81
C ASP A 536 16.12 -20.10 -47.65
N ASN A 537 17.15 -20.77 -48.17
CA ASN A 537 18.57 -20.57 -47.77
C ASN A 537 19.49 -19.93 -48.83
N ASN A 538 18.97 -19.35 -49.90
CA ASN A 538 19.82 -18.75 -50.94
C ASN A 538 20.14 -17.28 -50.69
N PHE A 539 21.12 -17.01 -49.81
CA PHE A 539 21.72 -15.67 -49.64
C PHE A 539 23.25 -15.72 -49.56
N HIS A 540 23.93 -14.71 -50.13
CA HIS A 540 25.39 -14.59 -50.14
C HIS A 540 25.84 -13.24 -49.52
N GLY A 541 27.05 -13.23 -48.95
CA GLY A 541 27.67 -12.04 -48.35
C GLY A 541 27.23 -11.75 -46.91
N THR A 542 27.23 -10.47 -46.53
CA THR A 542 27.02 -9.98 -45.14
C THR A 542 25.68 -10.41 -44.53
N ALA A 543 24.68 -10.72 -45.35
CA ALA A 543 23.42 -11.32 -44.95
C ALA A 543 23.61 -12.68 -44.25
N LYS A 544 24.61 -13.49 -44.66
CA LYS A 544 24.92 -14.80 -44.06
C LYS A 544 25.49 -14.67 -42.63
N LYS A 545 26.21 -13.59 -42.32
CA LYS A 545 26.75 -13.32 -40.97
C LYS A 545 25.64 -12.88 -39.99
N HIS A 546 24.70 -12.04 -40.45
CA HIS A 546 23.54 -11.68 -39.63
C HIS A 546 22.55 -12.85 -39.47
N LEU A 547 22.43 -13.72 -40.49
CA LEU A 547 21.67 -14.97 -40.41
C LEU A 547 22.23 -15.93 -39.34
N LEU A 548 23.56 -16.02 -39.23
CA LEU A 548 24.25 -16.82 -38.19
C LEU A 548 24.01 -16.25 -36.79
N PHE A 549 23.97 -14.93 -36.63
CA PHE A 549 23.71 -14.28 -35.35
C PHE A 549 22.26 -14.49 -34.86
N ILE A 550 21.29 -14.40 -35.76
CA ILE A 550 19.88 -14.64 -35.45
C ILE A 550 19.66 -16.13 -35.14
N LYS A 551 20.23 -17.05 -35.94
CA LYS A 551 20.18 -18.50 -35.63
C LYS A 551 20.83 -18.84 -34.29
N TRP A 552 21.96 -18.21 -33.95
CA TRP A 552 22.64 -18.40 -32.67
C TRP A 552 21.77 -17.97 -31.48
N LYS A 553 21.11 -16.81 -31.56
CA LYS A 553 20.20 -16.32 -30.52
C LYS A 553 18.93 -17.18 -30.37
N CYS A 554 18.42 -17.74 -31.46
CA CYS A 554 17.31 -18.70 -31.41
C CYS A 554 17.73 -20.07 -30.82
N LEU A 555 18.95 -20.54 -31.09
CA LEU A 555 19.51 -21.74 -30.47
C LEU A 555 19.77 -21.55 -28.97
N GLU A 556 20.30 -20.39 -28.57
CA GLU A 556 20.49 -20.01 -27.16
C GLU A 556 19.15 -19.97 -26.40
N ALA A 557 18.07 -19.54 -27.05
CA ALA A 557 16.72 -19.58 -26.49
C ALA A 557 16.14 -21.00 -26.37
N LYS A 558 16.45 -21.93 -27.29
CA LYS A 558 16.00 -23.33 -27.25
C LYS A 558 16.78 -24.19 -26.25
N VAL A 559 18.06 -23.89 -25.99
CA VAL A 559 18.87 -24.59 -24.96
C VAL A 559 18.32 -24.37 -23.55
N ASN A 560 17.58 -23.29 -23.33
CA ASN A 560 16.94 -23.00 -22.04
C ASN A 560 15.60 -23.72 -21.83
N SER A 561 15.13 -24.55 -22.78
CA SER A 561 13.81 -25.18 -22.69
C SER A 561 13.75 -26.71 -22.67
N GLU A 562 14.82 -27.50 -22.86
CA GLU A 562 14.90 -28.94 -22.49
C GLU A 562 16.25 -29.62 -22.90
N HIS A 563 16.79 -30.46 -21.98
CA HIS A 563 17.94 -31.42 -22.01
C HIS A 563 19.27 -31.19 -22.79
N SER A 564 20.36 -31.39 -22.02
CA SER A 564 21.82 -31.47 -22.28
C SER A 564 22.46 -30.90 -23.56
N LEU A 565 23.39 -29.97 -23.35
CA LEU A 565 24.30 -29.32 -24.30
C LEU A 565 25.15 -30.26 -25.20
N ALA A 566 25.17 -31.57 -24.94
CA ALA A 566 26.10 -32.51 -25.58
C ALA A 566 25.63 -33.04 -26.95
N GLU A 567 24.32 -32.99 -27.26
CA GLU A 567 23.82 -33.43 -28.58
C GLU A 567 23.73 -32.29 -29.62
N ALA A 568 23.86 -31.03 -29.19
CA ALA A 568 23.76 -29.87 -30.08
C ALA A 568 25.09 -29.46 -30.77
N ILE A 569 26.19 -30.15 -30.47
CA ILE A 569 27.54 -29.81 -30.97
C ILE A 569 28.02 -30.75 -32.12
N VAL A 570 27.28 -31.82 -32.44
CA VAL A 570 27.47 -32.60 -33.69
C VAL A 570 26.56 -32.04 -34.76
#